data_AF-A0A8K0VU39-F1
#
_entry.id   AF-A0A8K0VU39-F1
#
_cell.length_a   1.000
_cell.length_b   1.000
_cell.length_c   1.000
_cell.angle_alpha   90.00
_cell.angle_beta   90.00
_cell.angle_gamma   90.00
#
_symmetry.space_group_name_H-M   'P 1'
#
loop_
_entity.id
_entity.type
_entity.pdbx_description
1 polymer ?
#
loop_
_entity_poly.entity_id
_entity_poly.type
_entity_poly.pdbx_seq_one_letter_code
_entity_poly.pdbx_strand_id
1 'polypeptide(L)'
;MSMASYGYQPHLVPFIVVAHSTTEAESFVLVEIGKSFVSIRDTLGCDTHFGRERGSTLIDFTDMPRAIMALSNATTDVQHLPNMLRDQIDLVFQLMEDFPDAGSDETGIQMRKRLQILRCRIKNLETELNRMSSSAQSMTQMVYATLQQRDNDLNRRYAADMRVITAITLVFLPGTFVATLFSASFWNFDPRSSGPLVSKWVWLYFFMTAALTLIVLGVWRGYTGLKQSIKSAKDAWRTGLVFKWLGREKNRSDEEAGHEGPKDK
;
A
#
# COMPACT_ATOMS: atom_id res chain seq x y z
N MET A 1 33.71 -48.27 -42.83
CA MET A 1 33.47 -46.85 -42.50
C MET A 1 32.28 -46.40 -43.34
N SER A 2 31.07 -46.69 -42.85
CA SER A 2 29.82 -46.55 -43.61
C SER A 2 29.09 -45.32 -43.10
N MET A 3 29.00 -44.30 -43.95
CA MET A 3 28.08 -43.16 -43.83
C MET A 3 26.63 -43.63 -44.03
N ALA A 4 26.14 -44.48 -43.13
CA ALA A 4 24.77 -44.96 -43.15
C ALA A 4 23.99 -44.33 -41.99
N SER A 5 22.98 -43.54 -42.38
CA SER A 5 21.84 -43.18 -41.55
C SER A 5 22.07 -42.12 -40.45
N TYR A 6 22.28 -40.87 -40.87
CA TYR A 6 21.59 -39.74 -40.22
C TYR A 6 20.14 -39.69 -40.71
N GLY A 7 19.46 -40.85 -40.69
CA GLY A 7 18.04 -40.94 -41.01
C GLY A 7 17.29 -40.10 -40.00
N TYR A 8 16.44 -39.21 -40.50
CA TYR A 8 15.46 -38.47 -39.71
C TYR A 8 14.82 -39.45 -38.72
N GLN A 9 15.15 -39.35 -37.44
CA GLN A 9 14.52 -40.12 -36.39
C GLN A 9 13.31 -39.30 -35.92
N PRO A 10 12.09 -39.61 -36.39
CA PRO A 10 10.91 -38.78 -36.12
C PRO A 10 10.62 -38.65 -34.61
N HIS A 11 11.07 -39.62 -33.81
CA HIS A 11 10.96 -39.59 -32.35
C HIS A 11 11.86 -38.54 -31.68
N LEU A 12 12.91 -38.01 -32.34
CA LEU A 12 13.77 -36.95 -31.78
C LEU A 12 13.20 -35.54 -31.94
N VAL A 13 12.27 -35.35 -32.89
CA VAL A 13 11.70 -34.03 -33.22
C VAL A 13 11.01 -33.38 -32.01
N PRO A 14 10.14 -34.07 -31.24
CA PRO A 14 9.50 -33.49 -30.06
C PRO A 14 10.51 -32.99 -29.02
N PHE A 15 11.63 -33.68 -28.86
CA PHE A 15 12.66 -33.31 -27.89
C PHE A 15 13.44 -32.07 -28.31
N ILE A 16 13.76 -31.95 -29.59
CA ILE A 16 14.43 -30.77 -30.14
C ILE A 16 13.50 -29.55 -29.98
N VAL A 17 12.21 -29.72 -30.30
CA VAL A 17 11.20 -28.66 -30.15
C VAL A 17 11.08 -28.21 -28.70
N VAL A 18 10.97 -29.14 -27.74
CA VAL A 18 10.84 -28.80 -26.31
C VAL A 18 12.13 -28.17 -25.76
N ALA A 19 13.30 -28.67 -26.16
CA ALA A 19 14.58 -28.08 -25.74
C ALA A 19 14.76 -26.66 -26.28
N HIS A 20 14.33 -26.43 -27.52
CA HIS A 20 14.38 -25.13 -28.17
C HIS A 20 13.39 -24.16 -27.52
N SER A 21 12.12 -24.54 -27.35
CA SER A 21 11.09 -23.71 -26.71
C SER A 21 11.48 -23.32 -25.27
N THR A 22 12.05 -24.26 -24.50
CA THR A 22 12.56 -23.98 -23.15
C THR A 22 13.68 -22.94 -23.16
N THR A 23 14.59 -23.03 -24.13
CA THR A 23 15.74 -22.11 -24.24
C THR A 23 15.30 -20.72 -24.70
N GLU A 24 14.38 -20.65 -25.65
CA GLU A 24 13.79 -19.37 -26.07
C GLU A 24 13.04 -18.70 -24.92
N ALA A 25 12.21 -19.44 -24.18
CA ALA A 25 11.49 -18.92 -23.02
C ALA A 25 12.44 -18.40 -21.92
N GLU A 26 13.49 -19.14 -21.59
CA GLU A 26 14.52 -18.67 -20.66
C GLU A 26 15.20 -17.39 -21.15
N SER A 27 15.56 -17.33 -22.43
CA SER A 27 16.23 -16.15 -23.01
C SER A 27 15.34 -14.92 -22.97
N PHE A 28 14.06 -15.07 -23.32
CA PHE A 28 13.08 -13.98 -23.29
C PHE A 28 12.89 -13.44 -21.87
N VAL A 29 12.67 -14.33 -20.90
CA VAL A 29 12.45 -13.94 -19.50
C VAL A 29 13.68 -13.28 -18.90
N LEU A 30 14.86 -13.90 -19.02
CA LEU A 30 16.07 -13.41 -18.37
C LEU A 30 16.64 -12.15 -19.04
N VAL A 31 16.52 -12.03 -20.36
CA VAL A 31 17.10 -10.91 -21.10
C VAL A 31 16.13 -9.73 -21.20
N GLU A 32 14.88 -9.96 -21.61
CA GLU A 32 13.96 -8.86 -21.90
C GLU A 32 13.33 -8.31 -20.60
N ILE A 33 12.70 -9.21 -19.84
CA ILE A 33 12.02 -8.85 -18.59
C ILE A 33 13.06 -8.61 -17.50
N GLY A 34 14.10 -9.45 -17.43
CA GLY A 34 15.18 -9.32 -16.44
C GLY A 34 15.92 -7.98 -16.52
N LYS A 35 16.24 -7.48 -17.73
CA LYS A 35 16.88 -6.16 -17.87
C LYS A 35 15.98 -5.02 -17.38
N SER A 36 14.71 -5.05 -17.77
CA SER A 36 13.73 -4.04 -17.36
C SER A 36 13.51 -4.06 -15.83
N PHE A 37 13.44 -5.26 -15.26
CA PHE A 37 13.34 -5.48 -13.82
C PHE A 37 14.53 -4.89 -13.06
N VAL A 38 15.77 -5.19 -13.48
CA VAL A 38 16.99 -4.67 -12.85
C VAL A 38 17.07 -3.15 -12.97
N SER A 39 16.76 -2.60 -14.15
CA SER A 39 16.75 -1.15 -14.38
C SER A 39 15.78 -0.41 -13.46
N ILE A 40 14.55 -0.91 -13.32
CA ILE A 40 13.53 -0.33 -12.44
C ILE A 40 13.96 -0.44 -10.97
N ARG A 41 14.52 -1.59 -10.57
CA ARG A 41 14.97 -1.82 -9.20
C ARG A 41 16.15 -0.92 -8.80
N ASP A 42 17.07 -0.66 -9.74
CA ASP A 42 18.19 0.26 -9.56
C ASP A 42 17.69 1.71 -9.47
N THR A 43 16.74 2.09 -10.32
CA THR A 43 16.12 3.43 -10.31
C THR A 43 15.35 3.71 -9.00
N LEU A 44 14.68 2.69 -8.45
CA LEU A 44 14.04 2.75 -7.13
C LEU A 44 15.03 2.71 -5.97
N GLY A 45 16.30 2.44 -6.25
CA GLY A 45 17.34 2.31 -5.27
C GLY A 45 17.16 1.12 -4.32
N CYS A 46 16.44 0.06 -4.72
CA CYS A 46 16.22 -1.08 -3.82
C CYS A 46 17.52 -1.79 -3.42
N ASP A 47 18.56 -1.71 -4.27
CA ASP A 47 19.87 -2.33 -4.03
C ASP A 47 20.89 -1.36 -3.36
N THR A 48 20.50 -0.10 -3.14
CA THR A 48 21.40 0.95 -2.61
C THR A 48 21.85 0.71 -1.17
N HIS A 49 21.14 -0.12 -0.41
CA HIS A 49 21.57 -0.50 0.93
C HIS A 49 22.88 -1.31 0.92
N PHE A 50 23.09 -2.13 -0.12
CA PHE A 50 24.26 -3.00 -0.25
C PHE A 50 25.36 -2.41 -1.14
N GLY A 51 25.02 -1.47 -2.03
CA GLY A 51 25.96 -0.73 -2.88
C GLY A 51 26.33 0.63 -2.27
N ARG A 52 27.51 0.73 -1.66
CA ARG A 52 28.07 2.00 -1.18
C ARG A 52 28.42 2.90 -2.37
N GLU A 53 27.68 4.01 -2.46
CA GLU A 53 27.95 5.19 -3.29
C GLU A 53 27.92 5.01 -4.82
N ARG A 54 26.75 5.28 -5.42
CA ARG A 54 26.68 5.94 -6.72
C ARG A 54 25.67 7.08 -6.58
N GLY A 55 26.08 8.27 -7.04
CA GLY A 55 25.48 9.56 -6.71
C GLY A 55 23.96 9.55 -6.71
N SER A 56 23.37 10.29 -5.76
CA SER A 56 21.94 10.47 -5.58
C SER A 56 21.23 10.78 -6.90
N THR A 57 20.85 9.75 -7.64
CA THR A 57 19.90 9.87 -8.73
C THR A 57 18.61 10.30 -8.05
N LEU A 58 18.19 11.54 -8.30
CA LEU A 58 16.93 12.03 -7.78
C LEU A 58 15.85 11.06 -8.27
N ILE A 59 15.33 10.25 -7.35
CA ILE A 59 14.30 9.25 -7.63
C ILE A 59 13.09 10.03 -8.14
N ASP A 60 12.91 10.06 -9.46
CA ASP A 60 11.76 10.68 -10.11
C ASP A 60 10.56 9.75 -9.99
N PHE A 61 9.76 9.99 -8.95
CA PHE A 61 8.56 9.20 -8.66
C PHE A 61 7.43 9.40 -9.68
N THR A 62 7.56 10.33 -10.64
CA THR A 62 6.47 10.71 -11.54
C THR A 62 6.08 9.57 -12.47
N ASP A 63 7.07 8.85 -13.02
CA ASP A 63 6.84 7.76 -13.96
C ASP A 63 7.05 6.35 -13.37
N MET A 64 7.60 6.25 -12.14
CA MET A 64 7.85 4.96 -11.49
C MET A 64 6.60 4.09 -11.32
N PRO A 65 5.44 4.61 -10.87
CA PRO A 65 4.23 3.79 -10.77
C PRO A 65 3.85 3.15 -12.10
N ARG A 66 4.00 3.88 -13.21
CA ARG A 66 3.72 3.36 -14.55
C ARG A 66 4.75 2.32 -14.98
N ALA A 67 6.03 2.57 -14.74
CA ALA A 67 7.10 1.63 -15.08
C ALA A 67 6.97 0.30 -14.31
N ILE A 68 6.70 0.37 -13.00
CA ILE A 68 6.50 -0.83 -12.17
C ILE A 68 5.22 -1.55 -12.57
N MET A 69 4.15 -0.82 -12.90
CA MET A 69 2.91 -1.44 -13.39
C MET A 69 3.11 -2.14 -14.74
N ALA A 70 3.87 -1.53 -15.66
CA ALA A 70 4.23 -2.18 -16.92
C ALA A 70 5.05 -3.45 -16.69
N LEU A 71 6.03 -3.40 -15.78
CA LEU A 71 6.81 -4.57 -15.36
C LEU A 71 5.93 -5.65 -14.72
N SER A 72 5.02 -5.26 -13.81
CA SER A 72 4.08 -6.19 -13.18
C SER A 72 3.22 -6.89 -14.23
N ASN A 73 2.67 -6.14 -15.18
CA ASN A 73 1.88 -6.69 -16.27
C ASN A 73 2.71 -7.64 -17.15
N ALA A 74 3.94 -7.26 -17.51
CA ALA A 74 4.85 -8.11 -18.27
C ALA A 74 5.18 -9.41 -17.53
N THR A 75 5.42 -9.37 -16.21
CA THR A 75 5.66 -10.58 -15.40
C THR A 75 4.43 -11.48 -15.31
N THR A 76 3.23 -10.90 -15.18
CA THR A 76 1.96 -11.65 -15.16
C THR A 76 1.70 -12.31 -16.50
N ASP A 77 1.99 -11.61 -17.61
CA ASP A 77 1.79 -12.14 -18.95
C ASP A 77 2.59 -13.42 -19.16
N VAL A 78 3.85 -13.49 -18.70
CA VAL A 78 4.68 -14.70 -18.84
C VAL A 78 4.47 -15.80 -17.80
N GLN A 79 3.62 -15.60 -16.78
CA GLN A 79 3.44 -16.58 -15.70
C GLN A 79 2.90 -17.94 -16.17
N HIS A 80 2.23 -17.99 -17.32
CA HIS A 80 1.70 -19.24 -17.87
C HIS A 80 2.75 -20.09 -18.62
N LEU A 81 3.87 -19.50 -19.03
CA LEU A 81 4.88 -20.18 -19.87
C LEU A 81 5.46 -21.45 -19.22
N PRO A 82 5.81 -21.49 -17.93
CA PRO A 82 6.34 -22.71 -17.31
C PRO A 82 5.34 -23.87 -17.31
N ASN A 83 4.04 -23.58 -17.17
CA ASN A 83 3.00 -24.61 -17.22
C ASN A 83 2.88 -25.18 -18.63
N MET A 84 2.87 -24.33 -19.66
CA MET A 84 2.85 -24.78 -21.06
C MET A 84 4.08 -25.64 -21.39
N LEU A 85 5.28 -25.25 -20.94
CA LEU A 85 6.49 -26.05 -21.17
C LEU A 85 6.48 -27.37 -20.41
N ARG A 86 5.89 -27.41 -19.22
CA ARG A 86 5.69 -28.64 -18.44
C ARG A 86 4.75 -29.60 -19.18
N ASP A 87 3.62 -29.09 -19.68
CA ASP A 87 2.67 -29.89 -20.46
C ASP A 87 3.32 -30.46 -21.73
N GLN A 88 4.16 -29.67 -22.40
CA GLN A 88 4.95 -30.16 -23.55
C GLN A 88 5.89 -31.31 -23.16
N ILE A 89 6.60 -31.20 -22.02
CA ILE A 89 7.46 -32.29 -21.53
C ILE A 89 6.63 -33.52 -21.18
N ASP A 90 5.47 -33.35 -20.56
CA ASP A 90 4.61 -34.45 -20.13
C ASP A 90 4.06 -35.21 -21.34
N LEU A 91 3.70 -34.51 -22.42
CA LEU A 91 3.36 -35.12 -23.71
C LEU A 91 4.53 -35.92 -24.30
N VAL A 92 5.75 -35.40 -24.21
CA VAL A 92 6.94 -36.12 -24.70
C VAL A 92 7.23 -37.36 -23.84
N PHE A 93 7.01 -37.30 -22.53
CA PHE A 93 7.08 -38.47 -21.66
C PHE A 93 6.03 -39.52 -22.01
N GLN A 94 4.79 -39.09 -22.26
CA GLN A 94 3.70 -39.97 -22.65
C GLN A 94 3.98 -40.64 -24.00
N LEU A 95 4.49 -39.90 -24.98
CA LEU A 95 4.86 -40.45 -26.29
C LEU A 95 5.98 -41.50 -26.20
N MET A 96 6.94 -41.33 -25.27
CA MET A 96 7.96 -42.35 -25.02
C MET A 96 7.39 -43.62 -24.36
N GLU A 97 6.34 -43.48 -23.56
CA GLU A 97 5.70 -44.60 -22.86
C GLU A 97 4.78 -45.40 -23.80
N ASP A 98 4.09 -44.71 -24.70
CA ASP A 98 3.24 -45.31 -25.73
C ASP A 98 4.04 -46.02 -26.84
N PHE A 99 5.30 -45.62 -27.08
CA PHE A 99 6.18 -46.20 -28.12
C PHE A 99 7.56 -46.60 -27.57
N PRO A 100 7.66 -47.68 -26.77
CA PRO A 100 8.90 -48.08 -26.11
C PRO A 100 10.00 -48.59 -27.06
N ASP A 101 9.65 -49.08 -28.25
CA ASP A 101 10.59 -49.65 -29.25
C ASP A 101 11.19 -48.59 -30.22
N ALA A 102 10.97 -47.30 -29.99
CA ALA A 102 11.40 -46.25 -30.91
C ALA A 102 12.93 -46.00 -30.95
N GLY A 103 13.72 -46.63 -30.07
CA GLY A 103 15.17 -46.48 -29.99
C GLY A 103 15.86 -47.61 -29.22
N SER A 104 17.20 -47.65 -29.22
CA SER A 104 17.95 -48.60 -28.39
C SER A 104 17.78 -48.28 -26.89
N ASP A 105 17.89 -49.29 -26.03
CA ASP A 105 17.68 -49.18 -24.58
C ASP A 105 18.51 -48.03 -23.94
N GLU A 106 19.74 -47.84 -24.41
CA GLU A 106 20.63 -46.73 -24.02
C GLU A 106 20.10 -45.35 -24.45
N THR A 107 19.53 -45.22 -25.66
CA THR A 107 18.98 -43.94 -26.14
C THR A 107 17.75 -43.50 -25.35
N GLY A 108 16.88 -44.43 -24.95
CA GLY A 108 15.74 -44.15 -24.07
C GLY A 108 16.18 -43.64 -22.70
N ILE A 109 17.22 -44.24 -22.12
CA ILE A 109 17.80 -43.81 -20.83
C ILE A 109 18.39 -42.40 -20.93
N GLN A 110 19.17 -42.11 -21.99
CA GLN A 110 19.73 -40.76 -22.18
C GLN A 110 18.64 -39.71 -22.39
N MET A 111 17.57 -40.09 -23.09
CA MET A 111 16.47 -39.19 -23.38
C MET A 111 15.69 -38.81 -22.11
N ARG A 112 15.41 -39.77 -21.24
CA ARG A 112 14.80 -39.51 -19.92
C ARG A 112 15.65 -38.58 -19.06
N LYS A 113 16.98 -38.76 -19.05
CA LYS A 113 17.91 -37.86 -18.33
C LYS A 113 17.84 -36.43 -18.87
N ARG A 114 17.81 -36.24 -20.19
CA ARG A 114 17.70 -34.90 -20.80
C ARG A 114 16.37 -34.22 -20.46
N LEU A 115 15.27 -34.95 -20.47
CA LEU A 115 13.97 -34.41 -20.06
C LEU A 115 13.93 -34.01 -18.58
N GLN A 116 14.59 -34.76 -17.69
CA GLN A 116 14.71 -34.36 -16.29
C GLN A 116 15.46 -33.04 -16.12
N ILE A 117 16.52 -32.83 -16.91
CA ILE A 117 17.25 -31.55 -16.92
C ILE A 117 16.34 -30.42 -17.42
N LEU A 118 15.57 -30.65 -18.48
CA LEU A 118 14.61 -29.66 -18.99
C LEU A 118 13.51 -29.34 -17.95
N ARG A 119 12.98 -30.32 -17.23
CA ARG A 119 12.05 -30.08 -16.11
C ARG A 119 12.69 -29.23 -15.01
N CYS A 120 13.95 -29.48 -14.68
CA CYS A 120 14.68 -28.70 -13.68
C CYS A 120 14.84 -27.24 -14.13
N ARG A 121 15.18 -27.01 -15.40
CA ARG A 121 15.25 -25.69 -16.04
C ARG A 121 13.92 -24.94 -15.97
N ILE A 122 12.82 -25.58 -16.34
CA ILE A 122 11.47 -25.00 -16.24
C ILE A 122 11.11 -24.64 -14.80
N LYS A 123 11.44 -25.50 -13.83
CA LYS A 123 11.20 -25.21 -12.40
C LYS A 123 12.01 -23.99 -11.93
N ASN A 124 13.26 -23.86 -12.40
CA ASN A 124 14.07 -22.68 -12.10
C ASN A 124 13.45 -21.41 -12.73
N LEU A 125 13.02 -21.49 -13.99
CA LEU A 125 12.32 -20.40 -14.68
C LEU A 125 11.05 -19.96 -13.95
N GLU A 126 10.22 -20.91 -13.51
CA GLU A 126 9.01 -20.65 -12.71
C GLU A 126 9.35 -19.93 -11.41
N THR A 127 10.39 -20.40 -10.72
CA THR A 127 10.82 -19.77 -9.46
C THR A 127 11.29 -18.33 -9.70
N GLU A 128 11.98 -18.08 -10.82
CA GLU A 128 12.45 -16.74 -11.17
C GLU A 128 11.29 -15.79 -11.52
N LEU A 129 10.31 -16.25 -12.32
CA LEU A 129 9.11 -15.47 -12.62
C LEU A 129 8.31 -15.12 -11.37
N ASN A 130 8.17 -16.07 -10.44
CA ASN A 130 7.51 -15.84 -9.16
C ASN A 130 8.26 -14.81 -8.30
N ARG A 131 9.59 -14.85 -8.27
CA ARG A 131 10.42 -13.85 -7.58
C ARG A 131 10.25 -12.46 -8.19
N MET A 132 10.32 -12.36 -9.52
CA MET A 132 10.16 -11.09 -10.23
C MET A 132 8.77 -10.48 -10.00
N SER A 133 7.71 -11.30 -10.09
CA SER A 133 6.34 -10.85 -9.83
C SER A 133 6.15 -10.39 -8.39
N SER A 134 6.59 -11.19 -7.40
CA SER A 134 6.51 -10.82 -5.99
C SER A 134 7.28 -9.54 -5.70
N SER A 135 8.47 -9.39 -6.28
CA SER A 135 9.28 -8.18 -6.13
C SER A 135 8.63 -6.96 -6.80
N ALA A 136 8.00 -7.10 -7.96
CA ALA A 136 7.23 -6.01 -8.59
C ALA A 136 6.07 -5.52 -7.71
N GLN A 137 5.38 -6.45 -7.02
CA GLN A 137 4.34 -6.10 -6.04
C GLN A 137 4.94 -5.36 -4.83
N SER A 138 6.07 -5.83 -4.29
CA SER A 138 6.76 -5.13 -3.19
C SER A 138 7.25 -3.74 -3.59
N MET A 139 7.79 -3.58 -4.80
CA MET A 139 8.20 -2.27 -5.34
C MET A 139 7.01 -1.32 -5.46
N THR A 140 5.87 -1.81 -5.94
CA THR A 140 4.62 -1.04 -5.99
C THR A 140 4.20 -0.55 -4.61
N GLN A 141 4.19 -1.44 -3.62
CA GLN A 141 3.83 -1.12 -2.23
C GLN A 141 4.80 -0.09 -1.63
N MET A 142 6.10 -0.23 -1.88
CA MET A 142 7.11 0.72 -1.43
C MET A 142 6.85 2.11 -2.01
N VAL A 143 6.65 2.23 -3.33
CA VAL A 143 6.38 3.52 -3.97
C VAL A 143 5.14 4.18 -3.39
N TYR A 144 4.03 3.45 -3.27
CA TYR A 144 2.81 4.00 -2.65
C TYR A 144 3.04 4.43 -1.19
N ALA A 145 3.77 3.65 -0.40
CA ALA A 145 4.09 4.03 0.98
C ALA A 145 4.94 5.31 1.05
N THR A 146 5.93 5.47 0.17
CA THR A 146 6.76 6.69 0.11
C THR A 146 5.97 7.91 -0.36
N LEU A 147 5.08 7.76 -1.33
CA LEU A 147 4.17 8.84 -1.78
C LEU A 147 3.24 9.27 -0.64
N GLN A 148 2.62 8.32 0.05
CA GLN A 148 1.77 8.60 1.21
C GLN A 148 2.55 9.30 2.33
N GLN A 149 3.80 8.91 2.58
CA GLN A 149 4.65 9.59 3.56
C GLN A 149 4.91 11.04 3.18
N ARG A 150 5.20 11.33 1.90
CA ARG A 150 5.38 12.70 1.42
C ARG A 150 4.11 13.52 1.50
N ASP A 151 2.98 12.97 1.08
CA ASP A 151 1.68 13.63 1.19
C ASP A 151 1.32 13.91 2.65
N ASN A 152 1.61 12.97 3.56
CA ASN A 152 1.41 13.17 4.99
C ASN A 152 2.30 14.28 5.55
N ASP A 153 3.55 14.42 5.10
CA ASP A 153 4.42 15.53 5.51
C ASP A 153 3.91 16.88 4.99
N LEU A 154 3.52 16.95 3.71
CA LEU A 154 2.90 18.15 3.13
C LEU A 154 1.62 18.52 3.86
N ASN A 155 0.73 17.56 4.10
CA ASN A 155 -0.51 17.75 4.86
C ASN A 155 -0.24 18.19 6.30
N ARG A 156 0.82 17.69 6.94
CA ARG A 156 1.24 18.16 8.28
C ARG A 156 1.62 19.63 8.27
N ARG A 157 2.37 20.08 7.25
CA ARG A 157 2.75 21.49 7.08
C ARG A 157 1.52 22.36 6.82
N TYR A 158 0.67 21.97 5.87
CA TYR A 158 -0.59 22.67 5.60
C TYR A 158 -1.50 22.75 6.83
N ALA A 159 -1.58 21.68 7.63
CA ALA A 159 -2.35 21.70 8.87
C ALA A 159 -1.75 22.65 9.93
N ALA A 160 -0.42 22.80 9.98
CA ALA A 160 0.23 23.78 10.85
C ALA A 160 -0.11 25.21 10.41
N ASP A 161 0.00 25.51 9.12
CA ASP A 161 -0.34 26.83 8.56
C ASP A 161 -1.83 27.16 8.77
N MET A 162 -2.71 26.17 8.57
CA MET A 162 -4.14 26.34 8.80
C MET A 162 -4.46 26.68 10.27
N ARG A 163 -3.71 26.10 11.23
CA ARG A 163 -3.84 26.47 12.66
C ARG A 163 -3.42 27.90 12.91
N VAL A 164 -2.38 28.39 12.23
CA VAL A 164 -1.93 29.78 12.35
C VAL A 164 -2.98 30.75 11.80
N ILE A 165 -3.51 30.50 10.60
CA ILE A 165 -4.58 31.34 10.01
C ILE A 165 -5.81 31.35 10.93
N THR A 166 -6.21 30.18 11.45
CA THR A 166 -7.34 30.08 12.37
C THR A 166 -7.08 30.84 13.68
N ALA A 167 -5.86 30.78 14.21
CA ALA A 167 -5.51 31.56 15.40
C ALA A 167 -5.61 33.06 15.13
N ILE A 168 -5.15 33.53 13.97
CA ILE A 168 -5.27 34.93 13.54
C ILE A 168 -6.74 35.33 13.45
N THR A 169 -7.58 34.57 12.74
CA THR A 169 -9.02 34.92 12.61
C THR A 169 -9.73 34.92 13.96
N LEU A 170 -9.42 33.98 14.85
CA LEU A 170 -9.97 33.94 16.20
C LEU A 170 -9.57 35.13 17.08
N VAL A 171 -8.41 35.75 16.84
CA VAL A 171 -8.00 36.98 17.53
C VAL A 171 -8.67 38.21 16.93
N PHE A 172 -8.75 38.30 15.60
CA PHE A 172 -9.31 39.46 14.92
C PHE A 172 -10.83 39.55 14.98
N LEU A 173 -11.55 38.43 14.89
CA LEU A 173 -13.02 38.38 14.87
C LEU A 173 -13.69 39.00 16.11
N PRO A 174 -13.25 38.73 17.36
CA PRO A 174 -13.79 39.43 18.52
C PRO A 174 -13.40 40.92 18.55
N GLY A 175 -12.17 41.25 18.11
CA GLY A 175 -11.70 42.64 18.04
C GLY A 175 -12.52 43.49 17.06
N THR A 176 -12.81 42.95 15.88
CA THR A 176 -13.62 43.64 14.86
C THR A 176 -15.08 43.76 15.29
N PHE A 177 -15.66 42.73 15.92
CA PHE A 177 -17.03 42.78 16.45
C PHE A 177 -17.18 43.90 17.50
N VAL A 178 -16.24 43.97 18.44
CA VAL A 178 -16.23 45.00 19.48
C VAL A 178 -16.00 46.38 18.87
N ALA A 179 -15.04 46.54 17.94
CA ALA A 179 -14.82 47.80 17.23
C ALA A 179 -16.07 48.28 16.47
N THR A 180 -16.82 47.38 15.85
CA THR A 180 -18.05 47.72 15.11
C THR A 180 -19.18 48.15 16.06
N LEU A 181 -19.41 47.42 17.16
CA LEU A 181 -20.43 47.77 18.15
C LEU A 181 -20.16 49.12 18.80
N PHE A 182 -18.90 49.39 19.12
CA PHE A 182 -18.49 50.67 19.69
C PHE A 182 -18.48 51.78 18.65
N SER A 183 -18.16 51.51 17.38
CA SER A 183 -18.35 52.49 16.30
C SER A 183 -19.82 52.91 16.14
N ALA A 184 -20.76 52.00 16.37
CA ALA A 184 -22.18 52.31 16.34
C ALA A 184 -22.67 53.03 17.62
N SER A 185 -22.06 52.76 18.78
CA SER A 185 -22.54 53.26 20.08
C SER A 185 -21.83 54.52 20.62
N PHE A 186 -20.58 54.80 20.22
CA PHE A 186 -19.81 55.94 20.75
C PHE A 186 -20.20 57.29 20.13
N TRP A 187 -20.87 57.30 18.99
CA TRP A 187 -21.29 58.53 18.33
C TRP A 187 -22.68 58.95 18.83
N ASN A 188 -22.71 59.77 19.89
CA ASN A 188 -23.93 60.45 20.32
C ASN A 188 -24.00 61.83 19.65
N PHE A 189 -24.63 61.90 18.47
CA PHE A 189 -24.84 63.15 17.72
C PHE A 189 -26.03 63.95 18.27
N ASP A 190 -26.02 64.28 19.56
CA ASP A 190 -27.08 65.10 20.14
C ASP A 190 -26.65 66.59 20.18
N PRO A 191 -27.24 67.48 19.35
CA PRO A 191 -26.78 68.86 19.18
C PRO A 191 -27.03 69.80 20.37
N ARG A 192 -27.58 69.30 21.49
CA ARG A 192 -27.97 70.13 22.65
C ARG A 192 -27.16 69.93 23.94
N SER A 193 -26.15 69.05 23.96
CA SER A 193 -25.32 68.86 25.17
C SER A 193 -23.87 69.33 24.97
N SER A 194 -23.45 70.34 25.73
CA SER A 194 -22.07 70.83 25.83
C SER A 194 -21.26 69.98 26.82
N GLY A 195 -21.21 68.66 26.60
CA GLY A 195 -20.45 67.70 27.39
C GLY A 195 -19.34 67.04 26.56
N PRO A 196 -18.28 66.49 27.19
CA PRO A 196 -17.11 65.98 26.48
C PRO A 196 -17.51 64.90 25.47
N LEU A 197 -17.14 65.10 24.20
CA LEU A 197 -17.44 64.21 23.06
C LEU A 197 -16.79 62.82 23.19
N VAL A 198 -15.98 62.58 24.22
CA VAL A 198 -15.31 61.31 24.49
C VAL A 198 -15.78 60.78 25.84
N SER A 199 -16.64 59.76 25.79
CA SER A 199 -17.18 59.09 26.97
C SER A 199 -16.06 58.37 27.75
N LYS A 200 -16.07 58.51 29.09
CA LYS A 200 -15.07 57.97 30.06
C LYS A 200 -14.98 56.42 30.08
N TRP A 201 -15.71 55.74 29.19
CA TRP A 201 -15.87 54.29 29.10
C TRP A 201 -14.91 53.61 28.11
N VAL A 202 -13.96 54.33 27.51
CA VAL A 202 -12.90 53.77 26.64
C VAL A 202 -12.10 52.66 27.36
N TRP A 203 -12.01 52.68 28.68
CA TRP A 203 -11.36 51.61 29.44
C TRP A 203 -12.13 50.28 29.39
N LEU A 204 -13.46 50.32 29.28
CA LEU A 204 -14.30 49.11 29.12
C LEU A 204 -14.07 48.44 27.76
N TYR A 205 -13.73 49.22 26.72
CA TYR A 205 -13.34 48.69 25.40
C TYR A 205 -12.11 47.78 25.51
N PHE A 206 -11.05 48.25 26.16
CA PHE A 206 -9.84 47.45 26.35
C PHE A 206 -10.11 46.19 27.18
N PHE A 207 -10.92 46.31 28.23
CA PHE A 207 -11.23 45.18 29.10
C PHE A 207 -12.08 44.10 28.40
N MET A 208 -13.15 44.49 27.70
CA MET A 208 -14.01 43.55 26.98
C MET A 208 -13.28 42.87 25.82
N THR A 209 -12.46 43.62 25.09
CA THR A 209 -11.67 43.05 23.99
C THR A 209 -10.66 42.03 24.52
N ALA A 210 -9.89 42.40 25.56
CA ALA A 210 -8.91 41.49 26.16
C ALA A 210 -9.54 40.23 26.76
N ALA A 211 -10.67 40.37 27.48
CA ALA A 211 -11.39 39.24 28.06
C ALA A 211 -11.92 38.28 26.99
N LEU A 212 -12.50 38.82 25.90
CA LEU A 212 -13.03 38.02 24.80
C LEU A 212 -11.92 37.28 24.05
N THR A 213 -10.78 37.93 23.80
CA THR A 213 -9.60 37.27 23.20
C THR A 213 -9.05 36.15 24.10
N LEU A 214 -8.99 36.36 25.42
CA LEU A 214 -8.57 35.34 26.39
C LEU A 214 -9.51 34.13 26.42
N ILE A 215 -10.83 34.35 26.36
CA ILE A 215 -11.83 33.28 26.31
C ILE A 215 -11.65 32.46 25.02
N VAL A 216 -11.52 33.12 23.87
CA VAL A 216 -11.39 32.43 22.58
C VAL A 216 -10.10 31.62 22.51
N LEU A 217 -8.96 32.17 22.97
CA LEU A 217 -7.69 31.45 23.06
C LEU A 217 -7.77 30.29 24.07
N GLY A 218 -8.43 30.51 25.21
CA GLY A 218 -8.65 29.51 26.25
C GLY A 218 -9.48 28.33 25.75
N VAL A 219 -10.59 28.60 25.05
CA VAL A 219 -11.43 27.57 24.43
C VAL A 219 -10.65 26.81 23.36
N TRP A 220 -9.90 27.48 22.49
CA TRP A 220 -9.12 26.82 21.44
C TRP A 220 -8.04 25.88 22.00
N ARG A 221 -7.25 26.36 22.97
CA ARG A 221 -6.17 25.59 23.61
C ARG A 221 -6.71 24.48 24.51
N GLY A 222 -7.85 24.72 25.15
CA GLY A 222 -8.57 23.74 25.97
C GLY A 222 -9.26 22.66 25.14
N TYR A 223 -9.80 22.98 23.97
CA TYR A 223 -10.56 22.04 23.13
C TYR A 223 -9.71 20.86 22.65
N THR A 224 -8.40 21.06 22.40
CA THR A 224 -7.50 19.97 22.04
C THR A 224 -7.29 18.95 23.17
N GLY A 225 -7.16 19.41 24.42
CA GLY A 225 -7.02 18.52 25.58
C GLY A 225 -8.35 17.92 26.04
N LEU A 226 -9.42 18.70 26.04
CA LEU A 226 -10.76 18.26 26.45
C LEU A 226 -11.31 17.19 25.49
N LYS A 227 -11.02 17.28 24.19
CA LYS A 227 -11.43 16.28 23.20
C LYS A 227 -10.77 14.91 23.43
N GLN A 228 -9.53 14.88 23.93
CA GLN A 228 -8.87 13.62 24.31
C GLN A 228 -9.51 13.01 25.56
N SER A 229 -9.77 13.80 26.61
CA SER A 229 -10.48 13.30 27.80
C SER A 229 -11.92 12.86 27.51
N ILE A 230 -12.66 13.56 26.65
CA ILE A 230 -14.04 13.18 26.29
C ILE A 230 -14.05 11.91 25.43
N LYS A 231 -13.07 11.69 24.54
CA LYS A 231 -12.95 10.42 23.79
C LYS A 231 -12.65 9.25 24.74
N SER A 232 -11.67 9.41 25.63
CA SER A 232 -11.34 8.38 26.63
C SER A 232 -12.53 8.06 27.55
N ALA A 233 -13.30 9.07 27.95
CA ALA A 233 -14.53 8.87 28.72
C ALA A 233 -15.61 8.13 27.91
N LYS A 234 -15.79 8.48 26.63
CA LYS A 234 -16.79 7.86 25.75
C LYS A 234 -16.45 6.40 25.44
N ASP A 235 -15.18 6.10 25.20
CA ASP A 235 -14.72 4.73 24.92
C ASP A 235 -14.78 3.87 26.20
N ALA A 236 -14.40 4.40 27.35
CA ALA A 236 -14.58 3.73 28.64
C ALA A 236 -16.06 3.41 28.93
N TRP A 237 -16.98 4.34 28.63
CA TRP A 237 -18.42 4.13 28.81
C TRP A 237 -18.99 3.07 27.86
N ARG A 238 -18.53 3.04 26.59
CA ARG A 238 -18.93 2.03 25.60
C ARG A 238 -18.50 0.63 26.01
N THR A 239 -17.25 0.45 26.42
CA THR A 239 -16.73 -0.87 26.82
C THR A 239 -17.43 -1.37 28.08
N GLY A 240 -17.70 -0.49 29.05
CA GLY A 240 -18.48 -0.82 30.24
C GLY A 240 -19.92 -1.25 29.94
N LEU A 241 -20.60 -0.57 29.00
CA LEU A 241 -21.95 -0.95 28.58
C LEU A 241 -21.99 -2.30 27.84
N VAL A 242 -21.03 -2.55 26.95
CA VAL A 242 -20.93 -3.82 26.21
C VAL A 242 -20.67 -4.97 27.17
N PHE A 243 -19.75 -4.80 28.14
CA PHE A 243 -19.47 -5.82 29.14
C PHE A 243 -20.69 -6.10 30.03
N LYS A 244 -21.44 -5.05 30.41
CA LYS A 244 -22.68 -5.18 31.19
C LYS A 244 -23.85 -5.77 30.39
N TRP A 245 -23.82 -5.69 29.06
CA TRP A 245 -24.81 -6.35 28.19
C TRP A 245 -24.45 -7.83 28.00
N LEU A 246 -23.20 -8.14 27.67
CA LEU A 246 -22.69 -9.51 27.52
C LEU A 246 -22.82 -10.34 28.80
N GLY A 247 -22.55 -9.75 29.96
CA GLY A 247 -22.76 -10.43 31.24
C GLY A 247 -24.23 -10.74 31.55
N ARG A 248 -25.16 -9.95 31.01
CA ARG A 248 -26.60 -10.14 31.20
C ARG A 248 -27.18 -11.18 30.23
N GLU A 249 -26.62 -11.25 29.02
CA GLU A 249 -26.92 -12.32 28.06
C GLU A 249 -26.47 -13.67 28.62
N LYS A 250 -25.24 -13.73 29.14
CA LYS A 250 -24.68 -14.95 29.74
C LYS A 250 -25.51 -15.43 30.94
N ASN A 251 -25.88 -14.52 31.85
CA ASN A 251 -26.70 -14.89 33.01
C ASN A 251 -28.10 -15.38 32.60
N ARG A 252 -28.66 -14.86 31.49
CA ARG A 252 -29.93 -15.31 30.95
C ARG A 252 -29.83 -16.72 30.35
N SER A 253 -28.76 -17.02 29.61
CA SER A 253 -28.53 -18.36 29.06
C SER A 253 -28.23 -19.40 30.15
N ASP A 254 -27.53 -19.01 31.21
CA ASP A 254 -27.24 -19.89 32.36
C ASP A 254 -28.51 -20.18 33.19
N GLU A 255 -29.46 -19.22 33.28
CA GLU A 255 -30.78 -19.40 33.89
C GLU A 255 -31.71 -20.29 33.04
N GLU A 256 -31.67 -20.17 31.72
CA GLU A 256 -32.44 -21.01 30.79
C GLU A 256 -31.90 -22.46 30.75
N ALA A 257 -30.58 -22.65 30.81
CA ALA A 257 -29.96 -23.98 30.86
C ALA A 257 -30.15 -24.69 32.22
N GLY A 258 -30.38 -23.94 33.31
CA GLY A 258 -30.63 -24.50 34.64
C GLY A 258 -32.03 -25.10 34.82
N HIS A 259 -32.98 -24.78 33.92
CA HIS A 259 -34.34 -25.31 33.97
C HIS A 259 -34.58 -26.54 33.07
N GLU A 260 -33.65 -26.88 32.19
CA GLU A 260 -33.70 -28.09 31.35
C GLU A 260 -32.76 -29.18 31.87
N GLY A 261 -32.99 -29.63 33.10
CA GLY A 261 -32.41 -30.88 33.61
C GLY A 261 -32.96 -32.10 32.87
N PRO A 262 -32.16 -33.16 32.66
CA PRO A 262 -32.48 -34.25 31.75
C PRO A 262 -33.73 -35.01 32.20
N LYS A 263 -34.71 -35.12 31.31
CA LYS A 263 -35.86 -36.02 31.50
C LYS A 263 -35.40 -37.45 31.20
N ASP A 264 -35.36 -38.26 32.25
CA ASP A 264 -35.09 -39.69 32.24
C ASP A 264 -35.80 -40.43 31.10
N LYS A 265 -35.02 -41.26 30.39
CA LYS A 265 -35.45 -42.46 29.66
C LYS A 265 -34.39 -43.54 29.80
#